data_AF-A0A0S8IYP1-F1
#
_entry.id   AF-A0A0S8IYP1-F1
#
_cell.length_a   1.000
_cell.length_b   1.000
_cell.length_c   1.000
_cell.angle_alpha   90.00
_cell.angle_beta   90.00
_cell.angle_gamma   90.00
#
_symmetry.space_group_name_H-M   'P 1'
#
loop_
_entity.id
_entity.type
_entity.pdbx_description
1 polymer ?
#
loop_
_entity_poly.entity_id
_entity_poly.type
_entity_poly.pdbx_seq_one_letter_code
_entity_poly.pdbx_strand_id
1 'polypeptide(L)'
;MIVAERKPLSEIRSFIEDFHRILVVGCGTCATVCLAGGEAEVRVVGAALRISFLRDEKDVEILEDCVTRQCEPEFVEPIQQKVKEESVEAVVSLGCGVGVNFLAEKLETIPVFPGVNTKFFGAAV
;
A
#
# COMPACT_ATOMS: atom_id res chain seq x y z
N MET A 1 1.18 -13.81 14.02
CA MET A 1 2.40 -12.98 14.03
C MET A 1 2.86 -12.72 12.60
N ILE A 2 3.21 -11.48 12.29
CA ILE A 2 3.75 -11.05 10.99
C ILE A 2 5.11 -10.41 11.24
N VAL A 3 6.06 -10.63 10.34
CA VAL A 3 7.29 -9.84 10.23
C VAL A 3 7.34 -9.25 8.83
N ALA A 4 7.32 -7.93 8.72
CA ALA A 4 7.34 -7.20 7.47
C ALA A 4 8.50 -6.18 7.47
N GLU A 5 9.14 -6.02 6.32
CA GLU A 5 10.21 -5.05 6.11
C GLU A 5 9.88 -4.22 4.87
N ARG A 6 9.87 -2.90 4.97
CA ARG A 6 9.57 -2.03 3.82
C ARG A 6 10.55 -2.28 2.67
N LYS A 7 10.03 -2.43 1.45
CA LYS A 7 10.86 -2.50 0.25
C LYS A 7 11.62 -1.18 0.04
N PRO A 8 12.80 -1.21 -0.60
CA PRO A 8 13.47 0.00 -1.04
C PRO A 8 12.52 0.91 -1.84
N LEU A 9 12.61 2.22 -1.64
CA LEU A 9 11.71 3.16 -2.33
C LEU A 9 11.85 3.08 -3.86
N SER A 10 13.07 2.84 -4.35
CA SER A 10 13.33 2.64 -5.78
C SER A 10 12.58 1.43 -6.35
N GLU A 11 12.47 0.35 -5.57
CA GLU A 11 11.73 -0.85 -5.98
C GLU A 11 10.22 -0.56 -6.00
N ILE A 12 9.68 0.04 -4.93
CA ILE A 12 8.27 0.46 -4.88
C ILE A 12 7.94 1.36 -6.07
N ARG A 13 8.80 2.35 -6.33
CA ARG A 13 8.64 3.30 -7.44
C ARG A 13 8.62 2.61 -8.80
N SER A 14 9.49 1.62 -9.02
CA SER A 14 9.56 0.90 -10.30
C SER A 14 8.28 0.14 -10.63
N PHE A 15 7.47 -0.23 -9.63
CA PHE A 15 6.18 -0.87 -9.86
C PHE A 15 5.09 0.10 -10.37
N ILE A 16 5.24 1.39 -10.06
CA ILE A 16 4.19 2.39 -10.21
C ILE A 16 4.57 3.54 -11.14
N GLU A 17 5.69 3.42 -11.87
CA GLU A 17 6.27 4.55 -12.62
C GLU A 17 5.47 4.99 -13.85
N ASP A 18 4.59 4.10 -14.32
CA ASP A 18 3.71 4.28 -15.48
C ASP A 18 2.28 4.71 -15.08
N PHE A 19 2.02 4.94 -13.79
CA PHE A 19 0.72 5.38 -13.27
C PHE A 19 0.80 6.83 -12.77
N HIS A 20 -0.30 7.56 -12.90
CA HIS A 20 -0.43 8.96 -12.50
C HIS A 20 -1.15 9.12 -11.17
N ARG A 21 -2.21 8.34 -10.90
CA ARG A 21 -3.00 8.42 -9.65
C ARG A 21 -2.81 7.16 -8.83
N ILE A 22 -2.04 7.27 -7.75
CA ILE A 22 -1.58 6.13 -6.96
C ILE A 22 -2.03 6.26 -5.52
N LEU A 23 -2.61 5.20 -4.97
CA LEU A 23 -3.00 5.13 -3.58
C LEU A 23 -2.01 4.30 -2.77
N VAL A 24 -1.42 4.89 -1.73
CA VAL A 24 -0.61 4.15 -0.73
C VAL A 24 -1.51 3.78 0.44
N VAL A 25 -1.70 2.48 0.69
CA VAL A 25 -2.59 1.96 1.75
C VAL A 25 -1.80 1.23 2.83
N GLY A 26 -1.95 1.67 4.07
CA GLY A 26 -1.39 1.03 5.26
C GLY A 26 -2.26 -0.09 5.84
N CYS A 27 -1.65 -0.95 6.67
CA CYS A 27 -2.30 -1.97 7.48
C CYS A 27 -1.99 -1.68 8.96
N GLY A 28 -2.95 -1.03 9.62
CA GLY A 28 -2.83 -0.37 10.92
C GLY A 28 -2.56 -1.28 12.13
N THR A 29 -2.54 -2.60 11.95
CA THR A 29 -2.33 -3.57 13.03
C THR A 29 -1.00 -4.32 12.88
N CYS A 30 -0.99 -5.46 12.19
CA CYS A 30 0.15 -6.38 12.21
C CYS A 30 1.41 -5.84 11.52
N ALA A 31 1.27 -5.05 10.45
CA ALA A 31 2.39 -4.42 9.75
C ALA A 31 2.91 -3.19 10.51
N THR A 32 2.04 -2.45 11.22
CA THR A 32 2.41 -1.34 12.09
C THR A 32 3.36 -1.76 13.22
N VAL A 33 3.17 -2.95 13.80
CA VAL A 33 4.06 -3.48 14.84
C VAL A 33 5.51 -3.63 14.33
N CYS A 34 5.69 -3.85 13.03
CA CYS A 34 7.00 -3.93 12.39
C CYS A 34 7.56 -2.56 11.95
N LEU A 35 6.84 -1.46 12.22
CA LEU A 35 7.14 -0.12 11.69
C LEU A 35 7.27 -0.13 10.16
N ALA A 36 6.42 -0.91 9.50
CA ALA A 36 6.51 -1.16 8.06
C ALA A 36 5.24 -0.78 7.28
N GLY A 37 4.12 -0.50 7.96
CA GLY A 37 2.86 -0.27 7.24
C GLY A 37 1.74 0.45 7.97
N GLY A 38 1.98 1.08 9.12
CA GLY A 38 0.97 1.93 9.75
C GLY A 38 0.85 3.31 9.07
N GLU A 39 -0.03 4.16 9.59
CA GLU A 39 -0.25 5.53 9.10
C GLU A 39 1.04 6.37 9.04
N ALA A 40 1.95 6.18 9.99
CA ALA A 40 3.24 6.86 9.98
C ALA A 40 4.08 6.44 8.76
N GLU A 41 4.15 5.14 8.48
CA GLU A 41 4.88 4.62 7.33
C GLU A 41 4.23 5.00 6.00
N VAL A 42 2.90 5.02 5.92
CA VAL A 42 2.16 5.52 4.75
C VAL A 42 2.58 6.95 4.42
N ARG A 43 2.56 7.86 5.41
CA ARG A 43 2.97 9.26 5.22
C ARG A 43 4.42 9.38 4.77
N VAL A 44 5.32 8.59 5.37
CA VAL A 44 6.75 8.59 5.01
C VAL A 44 6.94 8.11 3.57
N VAL A 45 6.31 7.00 3.19
CA VAL A 45 6.39 6.45 1.83
C VAL A 45 5.76 7.38 0.81
N GLY A 46 4.56 7.89 1.10
CA GLY A 46 3.83 8.81 0.22
C GLY A 46 4.62 10.10 -0.02
N ALA A 47 5.15 10.74 1.02
CA ALA A 47 5.99 11.92 0.89
C ALA A 47 7.26 11.64 0.07
N ALA A 48 7.93 10.51 0.32
CA ALA A 48 9.15 10.17 -0.39
C ALA A 48 8.90 9.86 -1.88
N LEU A 49 7.78 9.21 -2.21
CA LEU A 49 7.36 8.98 -3.60
C LEU A 49 7.06 10.31 -4.31
N ARG A 50 6.30 11.22 -3.68
CA ARG A 50 6.05 12.56 -4.25
C ARG A 50 7.34 13.30 -4.57
N ILE A 51 8.29 13.32 -3.63
CA ILE A 51 9.61 13.94 -3.85
C ILE A 51 10.37 13.25 -5.00
N SER A 52 10.29 11.93 -5.08
CA SER A 52 10.97 11.17 -6.12
C SER A 52 10.41 11.43 -7.52
N PHE A 53 9.09 11.56 -7.67
CA PHE A 53 8.46 11.90 -8.95
C PHE A 53 8.70 13.35 -9.35
N LEU A 54 8.63 14.27 -8.40
CA LEU A 54 8.91 15.69 -8.62
C LEU A 54 10.34 15.92 -9.15
N ARG A 55 11.32 15.15 -8.67
CA ARG A 55 12.72 15.22 -9.14
C ARG A 55 12.88 14.84 -10.62
N ASP A 56 12.00 13.99 -11.13
CA ASP A 56 12.01 13.55 -12.51
C ASP A 56 10.95 14.29 -13.35
N GLU A 57 10.47 15.43 -12.85
CA GLU A 57 9.49 16.31 -13.50
C GLU A 57 8.18 15.58 -13.90
N LYS A 58 7.86 14.47 -13.22
CA LYS A 58 6.60 13.74 -13.40
C LYS A 58 5.54 14.31 -12.45
N ASP A 59 4.42 14.74 -13.01
CA ASP A 59 3.22 15.05 -12.23
C ASP A 59 2.52 13.73 -11.89
N VAL A 60 2.52 13.38 -10.59
CA VAL A 60 1.94 12.14 -10.07
C VAL A 60 1.23 12.47 -8.77
N GLU A 61 -0.03 12.08 -8.69
CA GLU A 61 -0.87 12.26 -7.51
C GLU A 61 -0.76 11.04 -6.59
N ILE A 62 -0.19 11.26 -5.41
CA ILE A 62 -0.10 10.25 -4.36
C ILE A 62 -1.19 10.50 -3.33
N LEU A 63 -2.16 9.61 -3.26
CA LEU A 63 -3.18 9.53 -2.23
C LEU A 63 -2.71 8.60 -1.12
N GLU A 64 -3.20 8.83 0.09
CA GLU A 64 -2.82 8.07 1.29
C GLU A 64 -4.07 7.58 2.02
N ASP A 65 -3.99 6.36 2.54
CA ASP A 65 -4.99 5.81 3.46
C ASP A 65 -4.37 4.73 4.36
N CYS A 66 -5.03 4.38 5.45
CA CYS A 66 -4.65 3.27 6.29
C CYS A 66 -5.89 2.66 6.94
N VAL A 67 -6.06 1.35 6.75
CA VAL A 67 -7.16 0.60 7.35
C VAL A 67 -6.66 -0.23 8.50
N THR A 68 -7.54 -0.61 9.43
CA THR A 68 -7.19 -1.45 10.58
C THR A 68 -6.52 -2.75 10.12
N ARG A 69 -7.13 -3.44 9.15
CA ARG A 69 -6.63 -4.68 8.55
C ARG A 69 -6.97 -4.75 7.07
N GLN A 70 -5.99 -5.10 6.25
CA GLN A 70 -6.20 -5.28 4.80
C GLN A 70 -6.69 -6.68 4.44
N CYS A 71 -6.64 -7.63 5.38
CA CYS A 71 -7.02 -9.03 5.17
C CYS A 71 -8.42 -9.36 5.68
N GLU A 72 -9.21 -8.35 6.01
CA GLU A 72 -10.56 -8.47 6.58
C GLU A 72 -11.52 -7.63 5.72
N PRO A 73 -12.61 -8.24 5.17
CA PRO A 73 -13.48 -7.58 4.21
C PRO A 73 -14.03 -6.23 4.69
N GLU A 74 -14.49 -6.17 5.94
CA GLU A 74 -15.15 -5.00 6.54
C GLU A 74 -14.27 -3.75 6.56
N PHE A 75 -12.95 -3.92 6.57
CA PHE A 75 -12.00 -2.81 6.60
C PHE A 75 -11.54 -2.38 5.22
N VAL A 76 -11.79 -3.19 4.18
CA VAL A 76 -11.34 -2.92 2.80
C VAL A 76 -12.42 -2.21 1.96
N GLU A 77 -13.70 -2.33 2.33
CA GLU A 77 -14.80 -1.64 1.64
C GLU A 77 -14.56 -0.12 1.42
N PRO A 78 -14.08 0.65 2.41
CA PRO A 78 -13.78 2.07 2.20
C PRO A 78 -12.69 2.32 1.16
N ILE A 79 -11.70 1.43 1.05
CA ILE A 79 -10.64 1.51 0.05
C ILE A 79 -11.22 1.25 -1.35
N GLN A 80 -12.14 0.31 -1.49
CA GLN A 80 -12.80 0.06 -2.77
C GLN A 80 -13.62 1.28 -3.23
N GLN A 81 -14.32 1.95 -2.31
CA GLN A 81 -15.04 3.19 -2.62
C GLN A 81 -14.07 4.30 -3.04
N LYS A 82 -13.04 4.55 -2.23
CA LYS A 82 -12.03 5.59 -2.51
C LYS A 82 -11.32 5.38 -3.84
N VAL A 83 -10.94 4.14 -4.17
CA VAL A 83 -10.31 3.81 -5.46
C VAL A 83 -11.20 4.20 -6.64
N LYS A 84 -12.51 3.99 -6.52
CA LYS A 84 -13.50 4.36 -7.56
C LYS A 84 -13.74 5.87 -7.60
N GLU A 85 -13.94 6.50 -6.46
CA GLU A 85 -14.26 7.93 -6.35
C GLU A 85 -13.11 8.81 -6.81
N GLU A 86 -11.89 8.46 -6.43
CA GLU A 86 -10.67 9.22 -6.74
C GLU A 86 -10.01 8.79 -8.07
N SER A 87 -10.63 7.87 -8.81
CA SER A 87 -10.09 7.33 -10.08
C SER A 87 -8.63 6.84 -9.94
N VAL A 88 -8.36 6.03 -8.91
CA VAL A 88 -7.04 5.46 -8.64
C VAL A 88 -6.68 4.43 -9.71
N GLU A 89 -5.46 4.51 -10.22
CA GLU A 89 -4.96 3.65 -11.30
C GLU A 89 -4.06 2.52 -10.78
N ALA A 90 -3.43 2.70 -9.63
CA ALA A 90 -2.61 1.69 -8.96
C ALA A 90 -2.62 1.86 -7.44
N VAL A 91 -2.46 0.75 -6.72
CA VAL A 91 -2.38 0.74 -5.25
C VAL A 91 -1.04 0.18 -4.80
N VAL A 92 -0.36 0.87 -3.88
CA VAL A 92 0.77 0.33 -3.12
C VAL A 92 0.29 -0.06 -1.74
N SER A 93 0.27 -1.36 -1.45
CA SER A 93 -0.08 -1.87 -0.13
C SER A 93 1.16 -1.98 0.75
N LEU A 94 1.12 -1.35 1.93
CA LEU A 94 2.08 -1.59 3.02
C LEU A 94 1.64 -2.72 3.97
N GLY A 95 0.68 -3.55 3.55
CA GLY A 95 0.28 -4.77 4.24
C GLY A 95 1.22 -5.93 3.95
N CYS A 96 1.13 -7.01 4.74
CA CYS A 96 1.83 -8.25 4.43
C CYS A 96 1.24 -8.93 3.17
N GLY A 97 1.85 -10.02 2.72
CA GLY A 97 1.41 -10.73 1.50
C GLY A 97 -0.05 -11.17 1.51
N VAL A 98 -0.63 -11.47 2.69
CA VAL A 98 -2.07 -11.76 2.81
C VAL A 98 -2.90 -10.52 2.49
N GLY A 99 -2.52 -9.36 3.04
CA GLY A 99 -3.22 -8.10 2.79
C GLY A 99 -3.10 -7.62 1.33
N VAL A 100 -1.91 -7.76 0.73
CA VAL A 100 -1.68 -7.43 -0.69
C VAL A 100 -2.60 -8.27 -1.58
N ASN A 101 -2.63 -9.59 -1.39
CA ASN A 101 -3.45 -10.48 -2.20
C ASN A 101 -4.95 -10.24 -1.98
N PHE A 102 -5.37 -9.99 -0.74
CA PHE A 102 -6.76 -9.71 -0.43
C PHE A 102 -7.23 -8.39 -1.06
N LEU A 103 -6.41 -7.34 -1.00
CA LEU A 103 -6.70 -6.09 -1.71
C LEU A 103 -6.76 -6.29 -3.22
N ALA A 104 -5.84 -7.06 -3.80
CA ALA A 104 -5.86 -7.36 -5.23
C ALA A 104 -7.15 -8.07 -5.65
N GLU A 105 -7.62 -9.04 -4.86
CA GLU A 105 -8.90 -9.71 -5.09
C GLU A 105 -10.08 -8.73 -5.02
N LYS A 106 -10.08 -7.82 -4.04
CA LYS A 106 -11.18 -6.86 -3.84
C LYS A 106 -11.20 -5.71 -4.85
N LEU A 107 -10.05 -5.34 -5.39
CA LEU A 107 -9.93 -4.23 -6.34
C LEU A 107 -10.03 -4.68 -7.81
N GLU A 108 -10.01 -5.99 -8.06
CA GLU A 108 -10.23 -6.69 -9.33
C GLU A 108 -9.38 -6.19 -10.51
N THR A 109 -9.68 -5.01 -11.04
CA THR A 109 -9.03 -4.41 -12.21
C THR A 109 -7.87 -3.51 -11.85
N ILE A 110 -7.81 -2.99 -10.62
CA ILE A 110 -6.77 -2.05 -10.20
C ILE A 110 -5.58 -2.83 -9.66
N PRO A 111 -4.37 -2.70 -10.26
CA PRO A 111 -3.21 -3.44 -9.84
C PRO A 111 -2.78 -3.02 -8.42
N VAL A 112 -2.46 -4.02 -7.60
CA VAL A 112 -1.98 -3.84 -6.23
C VAL A 112 -0.55 -4.34 -6.12
N PHE A 113 0.35 -3.44 -5.73
CA PHE A 113 1.76 -3.68 -5.61
C PHE A 113 2.20 -3.78 -4.14
N PRO A 114 3.09 -4.73 -3.80
CA PRO A 114 3.62 -4.84 -2.45
C PRO A 114 4.62 -3.70 -2.17
N GLY A 115 4.42 -2.97 -1.08
CA GLY A 115 5.37 -1.99 -0.55
C GLY A 115 6.27 -2.55 0.55
N VAL A 116 6.03 -3.80 0.99
CA VAL A 116 6.84 -4.50 2.00
C VAL A 116 7.20 -5.91 1.53
N ASN A 117 8.30 -6.42 2.07
CA ASN A 117 8.69 -7.83 2.04
C ASN A 117 8.12 -8.50 3.28
N THR A 118 7.23 -9.48 3.11
CA THR A 118 6.80 -10.35 4.22
C THR A 118 7.90 -11.36 4.48
N LYS A 119 8.56 -11.25 5.64
CA LYS A 119 9.65 -12.16 6.05
C LYS A 119 9.13 -13.38 6.78
N PHE A 120 8.01 -13.22 7.48
CA PHE A 120 7.36 -14.29 8.22
C PHE A 120 5.87 -14.00 8.36
N PHE A 121 5.06 -15.05 8.28
CA PHE A 121 3.66 -15.02 8.67
C PHE A 121 3.31 -16.31 9.42
N GLY A 122 2.56 -16.18 10.49
CA GLY A 122 2.08 -17.31 11.28
C GLY A 122 0.74 -16.99 11.92
N ALA A 123 -0.18 -17.93 11.86
CA ALA A 123 -1.45 -17.89 12.58
C ALA A 123 -1.36 -18.79 13.82
N ALA A 124 -2.04 -18.42 14.90
CA ALA A 124 -2.34 -19.38 15.94
C ALA A 124 -3.43 -20.31 15.40
N VAL A 125 -3.20 -21.63 15.52
CA VAL A 125 -4.18 -22.68 15.25
C VAL A 125 -4.79 -23.18 16.55
#